data_AF-A0A7C2PSG2-F1
#
_entry.id   AF-A0A7C2PSG2-F1
#
_cell.length_a   1.000
_cell.length_b   1.000
_cell.length_c   1.000
_cell.angle_alpha   90.00
_cell.angle_beta   90.00
_cell.angle_gamma   90.00
#
_symmetry.space_group_name_H-M   'P 1'
#
loop_
_entity.id
_entity.type
_entity.pdbx_description
1 polymer ?
#
loop_
_entity_poly.entity_id
_entity_poly.type
_entity_poly.pdbx_seq_one_letter_code
_entity_poly.pdbx_strand_id
1 'polypeptide(L)'
;MPAFRIDWRWIALFAIIIILANTRSLPWPITALALAFPAGWLLYQAAQTFGISLPGLRQSNTRVTYWRGRRIETTGPSRRRPLWDRHNLASGLLYGIAGLALALAALAVVARNLGV
;
A
#
# COMPACT_ATOMS: atom_id res chain seq x y z
N MET A 1 -18.78 9.37 27.59
CA MET A 1 -17.30 9.25 27.63
C MET A 1 -16.79 9.18 26.19
N PRO A 2 -15.88 10.05 25.74
CA PRO A 2 -15.35 9.96 24.39
C PRO A 2 -14.48 8.70 24.27
N ALA A 3 -14.80 7.82 23.32
CA ALA A 3 -14.00 6.65 23.04
C ALA A 3 -12.63 7.09 22.48
N PHE A 4 -11.54 6.73 23.15
CA PHE A 4 -10.19 6.86 22.62
C PHE A 4 -10.10 6.03 21.33
N ARG A 5 -10.22 6.70 20.17
CA ARG A 5 -9.98 6.08 18.87
C ARG A 5 -8.48 6.06 18.68
N ILE A 6 -7.82 5.02 19.20
CA ILE A 6 -6.41 4.77 18.89
C ILE A 6 -6.34 4.51 17.38
N ASP A 7 -5.75 5.47 16.67
CA ASP A 7 -5.53 5.35 15.24
C ASP A 7 -4.41 4.31 15.03
N TRP A 8 -4.72 3.22 14.32
CA TRP A 8 -3.80 2.09 14.11
C TRP A 8 -2.48 2.53 13.46
N ARG A 9 -2.49 3.69 12.78
CA ARG A 9 -1.33 4.34 12.17
C ARG A 9 -0.22 4.60 13.20
N TRP A 10 -0.58 4.93 14.44
CA TRP A 10 0.39 5.10 15.53
C TRP A 10 1.04 3.78 15.93
N ILE A 11 0.26 2.70 15.99
CA ILE A 11 0.78 1.35 16.28
C ILE A 11 1.76 0.94 15.18
N ALA A 12 1.42 1.16 13.90
CA ALA A 12 2.30 0.88 12.77
C ALA A 12 3.60 1.71 12.84
N LEU A 13 3.50 3.00 13.17
CA LEU A 13 4.66 3.87 13.33
C LEU A 13 5.59 3.39 14.46
N PHE A 14 5.03 3.08 15.63
CA PHE A 14 5.81 2.56 16.76
C PHE A 14 6.47 1.22 16.41
N ALA A 15 5.76 0.31 15.75
CA ALA A 15 6.33 -0.96 15.30
C ALA A 15 7.55 -0.73 14.38
N ILE A 16 7.43 0.18 13.40
CA ILE A 16 8.54 0.54 12.50
C ILE A 16 9.72 1.10 13.28
N ILE A 17 9.49 2.05 14.20
CA ILE A 17 10.54 2.68 15.01
C ILE A 17 11.26 1.64 15.87
N ILE A 18 10.51 0.76 16.55
CA ILE A 18 11.07 -0.30 17.41
C ILE A 18 11.94 -1.24 16.57
N ILE A 19 11.49 -1.63 15.38
CA ILE A 19 12.24 -2.50 14.49
C ILE A 19 13.53 -1.81 14.01
N LEU A 20 13.44 -0.55 13.58
CA LEU A 20 14.61 0.24 13.17
C LEU A 20 15.63 0.41 14.30
N ALA A 21 15.16 0.74 15.51
CA ALA A 21 16.00 0.91 16.69
C ALA A 21 16.70 -0.40 17.10
N ASN A 22 16.08 -1.55 16.85
CA ASN A 22 16.59 -2.87 17.19
C ASN A 22 17.11 -3.66 15.97
N THR A 23 17.44 -2.97 14.87
CA THR A 23 17.92 -3.63 13.64
C THR A 23 19.18 -4.48 13.83
N ARG A 24 20.00 -4.19 14.84
CA ARG A 24 21.22 -4.97 15.14
C ARG A 24 20.94 -6.26 15.93
N SER A 25 19.82 -6.31 16.66
CA SER A 25 19.44 -7.40 17.56
C SER A 25 18.30 -8.26 17.00
N LEU A 26 17.59 -7.79 15.98
CA LEU A 26 16.52 -8.52 15.32
C LEU A 26 17.04 -9.44 14.21
N PRO A 27 16.47 -10.66 14.06
CA PRO A 27 16.70 -11.51 12.89
C PRO A 27 16.48 -10.74 11.58
N TRP A 28 17.39 -10.90 10.63
CA TRP A 28 17.29 -10.24 9.32
C TRP A 28 15.97 -10.48 8.56
N PRO A 29 15.25 -11.62 8.72
CA PRO A 29 13.95 -11.78 8.06
C PRO A 29 12.91 -10.77 8.58
N ILE A 30 12.97 -10.41 9.87
CA ILE A 30 12.03 -9.47 10.48
C ILE A 30 12.31 -8.06 9.98
N THR A 31 13.58 -7.66 9.90
CA THR A 31 13.95 -6.33 9.38
C THR A 31 13.64 -6.22 7.89
N ALA A 32 13.88 -7.28 7.10
CA ALA A 32 13.51 -7.34 5.70
C ALA A 32 11.98 -7.22 5.50
N LEU A 33 11.18 -7.95 6.27
CA LEU A 33 9.71 -7.87 6.21
C LEU A 33 9.20 -6.49 6.64
N ALA A 34 9.78 -5.90 7.69
CA ALA A 34 9.41 -4.58 8.18
C ALA A 34 9.68 -3.46 7.17
N LEU A 35 10.64 -3.65 6.26
CA LEU A 35 10.92 -2.74 5.15
C LEU A 35 10.05 -3.07 3.93
N ALA A 36 9.89 -4.36 3.62
CA ALA A 36 9.13 -4.83 2.46
C ALA A 36 7.63 -4.53 2.56
N PHE A 37 7.03 -4.63 3.75
CA PHE A 37 5.61 -4.33 3.95
C PHE A 37 5.24 -2.88 3.59
N PRO A 38 5.86 -1.85 4.21
CA PRO A 38 5.58 -0.47 3.85
C PRO A 38 6.03 -0.14 2.43
N ALA A 39 7.12 -0.74 1.93
CA ALA A 39 7.54 -0.60 0.54
C ALA A 39 6.43 -1.05 -0.44
N GLY A 40 5.91 -2.26 -0.25
CA GLY A 40 4.84 -2.82 -1.09
C GLY A 40 3.57 -1.98 -1.02
N TRP A 41 3.20 -1.50 0.17
CA TRP A 41 2.04 -0.63 0.33
C TRP A 41 2.21 0.73 -0.37
N LEU A 42 3.38 1.37 -0.25
CA LEU A 42 3.68 2.64 -0.92
C LEU A 42 3.71 2.49 -2.44
N LEU A 43 4.32 1.42 -2.95
CA LEU A 43 4.33 1.12 -4.38
C LEU A 43 2.93 0.83 -4.92
N TYR A 44 2.08 0.14 -4.14
CA TYR A 44 0.67 -0.05 -4.47
C TYR A 44 -0.09 1.27 -4.54
N GLN A 45 0.13 2.18 -3.59
CA GLN A 45 -0.49 3.51 -3.62
C GLN A 45 0.00 4.35 -4.81
N ALA A 46 1.31 4.29 -5.13
CA ALA A 46 1.87 4.93 -6.31
C ALA A 46 1.19 4.40 -7.58
N ALA A 47 1.11 3.07 -7.73
CA ALA A 47 0.45 2.42 -8.86
C ALA A 47 -1.02 2.83 -9.00
N GLN A 48 -1.79 2.85 -7.91
CA GLN A 48 -3.17 3.34 -7.93
C GLN A 48 -3.28 4.81 -8.32
N THR A 49 -2.34 5.64 -7.86
CA THR A 49 -2.32 7.09 -8.15
C THR A 49 -2.01 7.34 -9.63
N PHE A 50 -1.12 6.54 -10.22
CA PHE A 50 -0.81 6.56 -11.64
C PHE A 50 -1.82 5.82 -12.52
N GLY A 51 -2.89 5.27 -11.95
CA GLY A 51 -3.90 4.52 -12.70
C GLY A 51 -3.37 3.20 -13.29
N ILE A 52 -2.25 2.69 -12.77
CA ILE A 52 -1.69 1.38 -13.13
C ILE A 52 -2.55 0.31 -12.44
N SER A 53 -3.55 -0.20 -13.16
CA SER A 53 -4.37 -1.32 -12.70
C SER A 53 -3.56 -2.62 -12.79
N LEU A 54 -3.35 -3.29 -11.65
CA LEU A 54 -2.77 -4.64 -11.66
C LEU A 54 -3.67 -5.61 -12.43
N PRO A 55 -3.11 -6.49 -13.29
CA PRO A 55 -3.88 -7.52 -13.97
C PRO A 55 -4.62 -8.38 -12.94
N GLY A 56 -5.95 -8.49 -13.05
CA GLY A 56 -6.80 -9.27 -12.15
C GLY A 56 -7.52 -8.47 -11.06
N LEU A 57 -7.11 -7.22 -10.78
CA LEU A 57 -7.81 -6.35 -9.82
C LEU A 57 -8.96 -5.60 -10.51
N ARG A 58 -9.89 -6.32 -11.15
CA ARG A 58 -11.17 -5.72 -11.56
C ARG A 58 -11.97 -5.48 -10.29
N GLN A 59 -12.02 -4.23 -9.83
CA GLN A 59 -13.07 -3.82 -8.89
C GLN A 59 -14.41 -4.03 -9.58
N SER A 60 -15.05 -5.15 -9.24
CA SER A 60 -16.44 -5.45 -9.57
C SER A 60 -17.30 -4.33 -8.99
N ASN A 61 -17.53 -3.29 -9.79
CA ASN A 61 -18.36 -2.14 -9.42
C ASN A 61 -19.85 -2.43 -9.69
N THR A 62 -20.22 -3.71 -9.73
CA THR A 62 -21.59 -4.16 -9.93
C THR A 62 -22.34 -4.01 -8.61
N ARG A 63 -23.14 -2.96 -8.50
CA ARG A 63 -24.05 -2.79 -7.37
C ARG A 63 -25.33 -3.53 -7.69
N VAL A 64 -25.60 -4.58 -6.93
CA VAL A 64 -26.89 -5.28 -6.99
C VAL A 64 -27.87 -4.52 -6.10
N THR A 65 -28.95 -4.02 -6.70
CA THR A 65 -30.03 -3.37 -5.96
C THR A 65 -31.31 -4.15 -6.21
N TYR A 66 -32.06 -4.44 -5.14
CA TYR A 66 -33.37 -5.07 -5.24
C TYR A 66 -34.43 -4.00 -5.17
N TRP A 67 -35.28 -3.92 -6.19
CA TRP A 67 -36.40 -2.98 -6.23
C TRP A 67 -37.63 -3.66 -6.77
N ARG A 68 -38.75 -3.58 -6.02
CA ARG A 68 -40.04 -4.20 -6.37
C ARG A 68 -39.91 -5.68 -6.79
N GLY A 69 -39.13 -6.46 -6.06
CA GLY A 69 -38.92 -7.89 -6.34
C GLY A 69 -38.05 -8.20 -7.57
N ARG A 70 -37.50 -7.17 -8.25
CA ARG A 70 -36.60 -7.34 -9.39
C ARG A 70 -35.15 -7.10 -8.99
N ARG A 71 -34.24 -7.95 -9.46
CA ARG A 71 -32.80 -7.75 -9.36
C ARG A 71 -32.36 -6.78 -10.44
N ILE A 72 -31.84 -5.62 -10.04
CA ILE A 72 -31.24 -4.64 -10.94
C ILE A 72 -29.73 -4.69 -10.70
N GLU A 73 -29.00 -5.18 -11.69
CA GLU A 73 -27.54 -5.11 -11.71
C GLU A 73 -27.15 -3.76 -12.32
N THR A 74 -26.78 -2.81 -11.47
CA THR A 74 -26.26 -1.53 -11.93
C THR A 74 -24.74 -1.65 -11.99
N THR A 75 -24.19 -1.74 -13.20
CA THR A 75 -22.75 -1.54 -13.40
C THR A 75 -22.46 -0.07 -13.12
N GLY A 76 -21.90 0.22 -11.94
CA GLY A 76 -21.54 1.58 -11.57
C GLY A 76 -20.51 2.15 -12.56
N PRO A 77 -20.45 3.49 -12.74
CA PRO A 77 -19.47 4.10 -13.63
C PRO A 77 -18.08 3.60 -13.26
N SER A 78 -17.34 3.14 -14.26
CA SER A 78 -15.95 2.72 -14.08
C SER A 78 -15.21 3.93 -13.50
N ARG A 79 -14.71 3.81 -12.27
CA ARG A 79 -13.91 4.85 -11.60
C ARG A 79 -12.52 4.87 -12.24
N ARG A 80 -12.45 5.06 -13.56
CA ARG A 80 -11.21 5.30 -14.29
C ARG A 80 -10.73 6.66 -13.83
N ARG A 81 -9.85 6.67 -12.83
CA ARG A 81 -9.06 7.86 -12.52
C ARG A 81 -8.27 8.19 -13.79
N PRO A 82 -8.30 9.44 -14.28
CA PRO A 82 -7.49 9.81 -15.43
C PRO A 82 -6.03 9.46 -15.11
N LEU A 83 -5.37 8.73 -16.02
CA LEU A 83 -3.97 8.29 -15.93
C LEU A 83 -2.99 9.44 -15.63
N TRP A 84 -3.42 10.69 -15.82
CA TRP A 84 -2.58 11.87 -15.84
C TRP A 84 -3.20 13.06 -15.12
N ASP A 85 -3.69 12.86 -13.90
CA ASP A 85 -4.07 13.99 -13.06
C ASP A 85 -2.81 14.68 -12.50
N ARG A 86 -2.46 15.84 -13.09
CA ARG A 86 -1.25 16.60 -12.73
C ARG A 86 -1.18 16.94 -11.23
N HIS A 87 -2.32 17.07 -10.56
CA HIS A 87 -2.38 17.35 -9.12
C HIS A 87 -1.97 16.17 -8.24
N ASN A 88 -2.20 14.94 -8.72
CA ASN A 88 -1.86 13.71 -8.00
C ASN A 88 -0.47 13.15 -8.38
N LEU A 89 0.20 13.80 -9.33
CA LEU A 89 1.50 13.35 -9.84
C LEU A 89 2.59 13.48 -8.78
N ALA A 90 2.60 14.57 -8.00
CA ALA A 90 3.56 14.79 -6.93
C ALA A 90 3.43 13.74 -5.81
N SER A 91 2.21 13.45 -5.36
CA SER A 91 1.97 12.45 -4.32
C SER A 91 2.30 11.04 -4.80
N GLY A 92 1.91 10.70 -6.04
CA GLY A 92 2.28 9.43 -6.68
C GLY A 92 3.79 9.25 -6.77
N LEU A 93 4.53 10.31 -7.13
CA LEU A 93 5.99 10.27 -7.21
C LEU A 93 6.64 10.07 -5.84
N LEU A 94 6.13 10.76 -4.80
CA LEU A 94 6.62 10.62 -3.43
C LEU A 94 6.40 9.19 -2.90
N TYR A 95 5.21 8.63 -3.10
CA TYR A 95 4.93 7.24 -2.74
C TYR A 95 5.82 6.27 -3.54
N GLY A 96 6.02 6.54 -4.83
CA GLY A 96 6.87 5.74 -5.70
C GLY A 96 8.32 5.72 -5.21
N ILE A 97 8.94 6.88 -5.07
CA ILE A 97 10.36 7.01 -4.68
C ILE A 97 10.59 6.43 -3.27
N ALA A 98 9.73 6.78 -2.30
CA ALA A 98 9.86 6.26 -0.94
C ALA A 98 9.67 4.74 -0.89
N GLY A 99 8.68 4.21 -1.62
CA GLY A 99 8.44 2.77 -1.73
C GLY A 99 9.60 2.04 -2.39
N LEU A 100 10.18 2.60 -3.45
CA LEU A 100 11.31 2.02 -4.19
C LEU A 100 12.58 2.01 -3.35
N ALA A 101 12.87 3.10 -2.62
CA ALA A 101 13.99 3.17 -1.68
C ALA A 101 13.88 2.10 -0.59
N LEU A 102 12.69 1.91 -0.01
CA LEU A 102 12.46 0.87 1.01
C LEU A 102 12.55 -0.55 0.42
N ALA A 103 12.04 -0.76 -0.80
CA ALA A 103 12.16 -2.05 -1.49
C ALA A 103 13.62 -2.42 -1.75
N LEU A 104 14.41 -1.46 -2.23
CA LEU A 104 15.86 -1.64 -2.42
C LEU A 104 16.58 -1.90 -1.10
N ALA A 105 16.21 -1.19 -0.03
CA ALA A 105 16.78 -1.45 1.29
C ALA A 105 16.44 -2.87 1.78
N ALA A 106 15.20 -3.34 1.60
CA ALA A 106 14.82 -4.70 1.93
C ALA A 106 15.62 -5.74 1.12
N LEU A 107 15.76 -5.52 -0.19
CA LEU A 107 16.58 -6.37 -1.07
C LEU A 107 18.04 -6.38 -0.65
N ALA A 108 18.61 -5.22 -0.29
CA ALA A 108 19.98 -5.12 0.19
C ALA A 108 20.21 -5.89 1.50
N VAL A 109 19.25 -5.84 2.43
CA VAL A 109 19.29 -6.65 3.66
C VAL A 109 19.28 -8.13 3.31
N VAL A 110 18.43 -8.56 2.39
CA VAL A 110 18.37 -9.97 1.97
C VAL A 110 19.66 -10.39 1.26
N ALA A 111 20.12 -9.63 0.26
CA ALA A 111 21.35 -9.92 -0.50
C ALA A 111 22.57 -10.04 0.41
N ARG A 112 22.76 -9.06 1.31
CA ARG A 112 23.84 -9.07 2.30
C ARG A 112 23.84 -10.33 3.17
N ASN A 113 22.67 -10.82 3.57
CA ASN A 113 22.57 -12.02 4.41
C ASN A 113 22.64 -13.32 3.60
N LEU A 114 22.39 -13.29 2.29
CA LEU A 114 22.56 -14.41 1.37
C LEU A 114 23.98 -14.47 0.76
N GLY A 115 24.84 -13.49 1.02
CA GLY A 115 26.23 -13.45 0.55
C GLY A 115 26.40 -12.99 -0.90
N VAL A 116 25.42 -12.25 -1.42
CA VAL A 116 25.44 -11.58 -2.74
C VAL A 116 25.69 -10.10 -2.55
#